data_AF-A0A7W7D597-F1
#
_entry.id   AF-A0A7W7D597-F1
#
_cell.length_a   1.000
_cell.length_b   1.000
_cell.length_c   1.000
_cell.angle_alpha   90.00
_cell.angle_beta   90.00
_cell.angle_gamma   90.00
#
_symmetry.space_group_name_H-M   'P 1'
#
loop_
_entity.id
_entity.type
_entity.pdbx_description
1 polymer ?
#
loop_
_entity_poly.entity_id
_entity_poly.type
_entity_poly.pdbx_seq_one_letter_code
_entity_poly.pdbx_strand_id
1 'polypeptide(L)'
;MGIAPRRIVVHVDEFALNGFPMADRDRVAAAFERELTRLLYAAPLDGGSSLPEGSLLARSSRSLDAIALPALPPAASSRRLGELLARAVHDGFTRGETDA
;
A
#
# COMPACT_ATOMS: atom_id res chain seq x y z
N MET A 1 25.51 4.09 1.01
CA MET A 1 24.53 3.85 -0.05
C MET A 1 23.51 2.86 0.50
N GLY A 2 22.26 3.28 0.70
CA GLY A 2 21.20 2.37 1.17
C GLY A 2 20.87 1.33 0.09
N ILE A 3 20.71 0.06 0.49
CA ILE A 3 20.38 -1.01 -0.43
C ILE A 3 18.88 -0.94 -0.73
N ALA A 4 18.51 -0.52 -1.94
CA ALA A 4 17.14 -0.59 -2.39
C ALA A 4 16.71 -2.06 -2.54
N PRO A 5 15.51 -2.45 -2.08
CA PRO A 5 15.02 -3.82 -2.23
C PRO A 5 14.99 -4.21 -3.71
N ARG A 6 15.69 -5.29 -4.05
CA ARG A 6 15.73 -5.83 -5.43
C ARG A 6 14.38 -6.36 -5.89
N ARG A 7 13.55 -6.83 -4.94
CA ARG A 7 12.19 -7.25 -5.19
C ARG A 7 11.25 -7.00 -4.00
N ILE A 8 10.16 -6.30 -4.24
CA ILE A 8 9.01 -6.15 -3.34
C ILE A 8 7.84 -6.89 -3.99
N VAL A 9 7.22 -7.79 -3.22
CA VAL A 9 5.97 -8.47 -3.58
C VAL A 9 4.99 -8.18 -2.46
N VAL A 10 3.85 -7.60 -2.80
CA VAL A 10 2.75 -7.38 -1.88
C VAL A 10 1.75 -8.52 -2.08
N HIS A 11 1.37 -9.17 -0.98
CA HIS A 11 0.26 -10.10 -0.94
C HIS A 11 -0.79 -9.57 0.01
N VAL A 12 -2.05 -9.61 -0.40
CA VAL A 12 -3.18 -9.26 0.46
C VAL A 12 -3.97 -10.52 0.77
N ASP A 13 -3.94 -10.94 2.04
CA ASP A 13 -4.62 -12.16 2.49
C ASP A 13 -6.15 -12.05 2.31
N GLU A 14 -6.73 -10.87 2.59
CA GLU A 14 -8.16 -10.62 2.40
C GLU A 14 -8.42 -9.20 1.86
N PHE A 15 -9.24 -9.12 0.80
CA PHE A 15 -9.68 -7.85 0.21
C PHE A 15 -11.20 -7.84 0.06
N ALA A 16 -11.89 -7.47 1.15
CA ALA A 16 -13.35 -7.46 1.20
C ALA A 16 -13.92 -6.15 0.65
N LEU A 17 -14.63 -6.23 -0.49
CA LEU A 17 -15.42 -5.12 -1.04
C LEU A 17 -16.90 -5.47 -1.04
N ASN A 18 -17.67 -4.81 -0.16
CA ASN A 18 -19.11 -4.95 -0.12
C ASN A 18 -19.78 -4.07 -1.20
N GLY A 19 -20.83 -4.58 -1.84
CA GLY A 19 -21.58 -3.84 -2.88
C GLY A 19 -21.00 -3.89 -4.30
N PHE A 20 -19.88 -4.59 -4.52
CA PHE A 20 -19.27 -4.78 -5.86
C PHE A 20 -19.58 -6.17 -6.43
N PRO A 21 -19.76 -6.32 -7.76
CA PRO A 21 -19.72 -7.62 -8.43
C PRO A 21 -18.36 -8.29 -8.23
N MET A 22 -18.33 -9.62 -8.07
CA MET A 22 -17.09 -10.37 -7.78
C MET A 22 -15.96 -10.10 -8.79
N ALA A 23 -16.27 -10.09 -10.09
CA ALA A 23 -15.27 -9.80 -11.14
C ALA A 23 -14.67 -8.39 -11.03
N ASP A 24 -15.41 -7.42 -10.49
CA ASP A 24 -14.87 -6.10 -10.22
C ASP A 24 -13.98 -6.10 -8.98
N ARG A 25 -14.29 -6.92 -7.97
CA ARG A 25 -13.45 -7.06 -6.77
C ARG A 25 -12.06 -7.57 -7.13
N ASP A 26 -11.97 -8.64 -7.92
CA ASP A 26 -10.68 -9.22 -8.33
C ASP A 26 -9.85 -8.20 -9.14
N ARG A 27 -10.52 -7.42 -10.00
CA ARG A 27 -9.87 -6.34 -10.77
C ARG A 27 -9.38 -5.20 -9.88
N VAL A 28 -10.14 -4.83 -8.85
CA VAL A 28 -9.71 -3.82 -7.86
C VAL A 28 -8.52 -4.34 -7.08
N ALA A 29 -8.58 -5.56 -6.53
CA ALA A 29 -7.52 -6.17 -5.74
C ALA A 29 -6.21 -6.28 -6.55
N ALA A 30 -6.28 -6.81 -7.77
CA ALA A 30 -5.11 -6.89 -8.64
C ALA A 30 -4.52 -5.51 -8.99
N ALA A 31 -5.37 -4.49 -9.16
CA ALA A 31 -4.89 -3.13 -9.40
C ALA A 31 -4.26 -2.49 -8.15
N PHE A 32 -4.85 -2.75 -6.99
CA PHE A 32 -4.33 -2.35 -5.70
C PHE A 32 -2.94 -2.93 -5.44
N GLU A 33 -2.76 -4.25 -5.54
CA GLU A 33 -1.48 -4.92 -5.29
C GLU A 33 -0.37 -4.42 -6.22
N ARG A 34 -0.66 -4.27 -7.52
CA ARG A 34 0.30 -3.75 -8.49
C ARG A 34 0.72 -2.33 -8.17
N GLU A 35 -0.23 -1.45 -7.86
CA GLU A 35 0.07 -0.05 -7.57
C GLU A 35 0.80 0.11 -6.24
N LEU A 36 0.38 -0.61 -5.19
CA LEU A 36 1.05 -0.57 -3.89
C LEU A 36 2.49 -1.08 -4.00
N THR A 37 2.70 -2.17 -4.75
CA THR A 37 4.04 -2.66 -5.07
C THR A 37 4.87 -1.57 -5.74
N ARG A 38 4.34 -0.93 -6.80
CA ARG A 38 5.03 0.16 -7.52
C ARG A 38 5.39 1.33 -6.60
N LEU A 39 4.48 1.74 -5.71
CA LEU A 39 4.71 2.83 -4.77
C LEU A 39 5.81 2.48 -3.75
N LEU A 40 5.81 1.26 -3.22
CA LEU A 40 6.84 0.81 -2.27
C LEU A 40 8.24 0.74 -2.89
N TYR A 41 8.35 0.47 -4.19
CA TYR A 41 9.65 0.58 -4.88
C TYR A 41 10.08 2.02 -5.10
N ALA A 42 9.14 2.90 -5.46
CA ALA A 42 9.43 4.29 -5.80
C ALA A 42 9.74 5.15 -4.56
N ALA A 43 9.01 4.91 -3.47
CA ALA A 43 9.15 5.58 -2.18
C ALA A 43 8.90 4.54 -1.08
N PRO A 44 9.95 3.83 -0.63
CA PRO A 44 9.84 2.92 0.50
C PRO A 44 9.29 3.65 1.73
N LEU A 45 8.48 2.96 2.53
CA LEU A 45 8.01 3.49 3.81
C LEU A 45 9.24 3.73 4.70
N ASP A 46 9.43 4.96 5.16
CA ASP A 46 10.65 5.39 5.83
C ASP A 46 10.98 4.49 7.03
N GLY A 47 12.24 4.06 7.06
CA GLY A 47 12.74 2.84 7.71
C GLY A 47 13.71 2.05 6.82
N GLY A 48 13.73 2.38 5.51
CA GLY A 48 14.68 1.87 4.52
C GLY A 48 16.00 2.64 4.39
N SER A 49 16.30 3.58 5.29
CA SER A 49 17.65 4.18 5.35
C SER A 49 18.52 3.37 6.31
N SER A 50 19.31 2.47 5.73
CA SER A 50 20.49 1.83 6.35
C SER A 50 20.24 1.12 7.69
N LEU A 51 19.44 0.06 7.71
CA LEU A 51 19.62 -0.95 8.76
C LEU A 51 20.86 -1.78 8.43
N PRO A 52 21.87 -1.86 9.34
CA PRO A 52 22.98 -2.79 9.16
C PRO A 52 22.44 -4.21 9.04
N GLU A 53 23.09 -5.04 8.23
CA GLU A 53 22.81 -6.48 8.17
C GLU A 53 22.72 -7.05 9.58
N GLY A 54 21.52 -7.51 9.97
CA GLY A 54 21.25 -8.11 11.27
C GLY A 54 19.96 -7.62 11.96
N SER A 55 19.43 -6.45 11.62
CA SER A 55 18.22 -5.91 12.27
C SER A 55 16.95 -6.11 11.43
N LEU A 56 16.64 -7.36 11.09
CA LEU A 56 15.32 -7.71 10.52
C LEU A 56 14.23 -7.88 11.60
N LEU A 57 14.58 -7.74 12.88
CA LEU A 57 13.72 -8.10 14.01
C LEU A 57 13.08 -6.92 14.75
N ALA A 58 13.42 -5.67 14.40
CA ALA A 58 12.78 -4.48 14.97
C ALA A 58 11.90 -3.78 13.92
N ARG A 59 11.04 -4.54 13.23
CA ARG A 59 10.02 -3.94 12.39
C ARG A 59 8.85 -3.57 13.29
N SER A 60 8.77 -2.30 13.69
CA SER A 60 7.57 -1.72 14.26
C SER A 60 6.39 -2.16 13.40
N SER A 61 5.49 -2.96 14.00
CA SER A 61 4.29 -3.42 13.32
C SER A 61 3.34 -2.24 13.20
N ARG A 62 3.60 -1.36 12.21
CA ARG A 62 2.70 -0.24 11.90
C ARG A 62 1.40 -0.86 11.42
N SER A 63 0.36 -0.72 12.25
CA SER A 63 -1.03 -0.99 11.88
C SER A 63 -1.67 0.32 11.47
N LEU A 64 -2.51 0.28 10.43
CA LEU A 64 -3.41 1.37 10.10
C LEU A 64 -4.82 0.86 10.36
N ASP A 65 -5.46 1.39 11.40
CA ASP A 65 -6.78 0.93 11.82
C ASP A 65 -7.90 1.53 10.96
N ALA A 66 -7.67 2.71 10.38
CA ALA A 66 -8.57 3.35 9.42
C ALA A 66 -7.82 4.29 8.48
N ILE A 67 -8.30 4.38 7.24
CA ILE A 67 -7.78 5.31 6.24
C ILE A 67 -8.96 5.96 5.52
N ALA A 68 -8.96 7.30 5.47
CA ALA A 68 -9.93 8.03 4.68
C ALA A 68 -9.49 8.03 3.21
N LEU A 69 -10.39 7.61 2.34
CA LEU A 69 -10.16 7.70 0.90
C LEU A 69 -10.43 9.13 0.43
N PRO A 70 -9.61 9.67 -0.49
CA PRO A 70 -10.01 10.86 -1.23
C PRO A 70 -11.32 10.56 -1.97
N ALA A 71 -12.13 11.59 -2.18
CA ALA A 71 -13.39 11.47 -2.91
C ALA A 71 -13.16 10.73 -4.23
N LEU A 72 -13.84 9.61 -4.42
CA LEU A 72 -13.71 8.81 -5.62
C LEU A 72 -14.32 9.59 -6.79
N PRO A 73 -13.62 9.70 -7.93
CA PRO A 73 -14.22 10.31 -9.10
C PRO A 73 -15.45 9.49 -9.52
N PRO A 74 -16.57 10.15 -9.85
CA PRO A 74 -17.75 9.45 -10.33
C PRO A 74 -17.38 8.64 -11.58
N ALA A 75 -17.73 7.35 -11.58
CA ALA A 75 -17.35 6.36 -12.60
C ALA A 75 -15.87 5.89 -12.60
N ALA A 76 -15.22 5.81 -11.43
CA ALA A 76 -13.92 5.14 -11.32
C ALA A 76 -14.03 3.66 -11.78
N SER A 77 -13.33 3.32 -12.87
CA SER A 77 -13.12 1.92 -13.26
C SER A 77 -12.51 1.10 -12.11
N SER A 78 -12.76 -0.20 -12.06
CA SER A 78 -12.21 -1.13 -11.05
C SER A 78 -10.69 -0.97 -10.89
N ARG A 79 -9.98 -0.74 -11.99
CA ARG A 79 -8.55 -0.43 -12.00
C ARG A 79 -8.22 0.88 -11.27
N ARG A 80 -8.93 1.96 -11.60
CA ARG A 80 -8.69 3.28 -11.00
C ARG A 80 -9.01 3.29 -9.51
N LEU A 81 -10.05 2.58 -9.10
CA LEU A 81 -10.36 2.39 -7.69
C LEU A 81 -9.21 1.71 -6.95
N GLY A 82 -8.67 0.60 -7.48
CA GLY A 82 -7.52 -0.09 -6.87
C GLY A 82 -6.28 0.80 -6.74
N GLU A 83 -5.99 1.61 -7.76
CA GLU A 83 -4.87 2.57 -7.72
C GLU A 83 -5.06 3.65 -6.63
N LEU A 84 -6.28 4.18 -6.48
CA LEU A 84 -6.60 5.20 -5.48
C LEU A 84 -6.51 4.62 -4.06
N LEU A 85 -7.01 3.39 -3.86
CA LEU A 85 -6.87 2.66 -2.61
C LEU A 85 -5.41 2.45 -2.23
N ALA A 86 -4.58 2.00 -3.17
CA ALA A 86 -3.15 1.75 -2.95
C ALA A 86 -2.41 3.03 -2.54
N ARG A 87 -2.75 4.15 -3.17
CA ARG A 87 -2.20 5.47 -2.82
C ARG A 87 -2.63 5.92 -1.44
N ALA A 88 -3.90 5.77 -1.08
CA ALA A 88 -4.38 6.12 0.25
C ALA A 88 -3.68 5.30 1.36
N VAL A 89 -3.47 4.00 1.11
CA VAL A 89 -2.72 3.12 2.02
C VAL A 89 -1.26 3.53 2.14
N HIS A 90 -0.58 3.74 1.02
CA HIS A 90 0.82 4.19 1.00
C HIS A 90 1.00 5.56 1.67
N ASP A 91 0.09 6.51 1.39
CA ASP A 91 0.03 7.81 2.05
C ASP A 91 -0.18 7.67 3.56
N GLY A 92 -1.06 6.78 4.01
CA GLY A 92 -1.29 6.52 5.43
C GLY A 92 -0.03 6.04 6.14
N PHE A 93 0.75 5.16 5.51
CA PHE A 93 2.00 4.67 6.08
C PHE A 93 3.15 5.67 6.01
N THR A 94 3.17 6.58 5.02
CA THR A 94 4.21 7.61 4.89
C THR A 94 3.93 8.85 5.74
N ARG A 95 2.67 9.21 5.97
CA ARG A 95 2.28 10.36 6.82
C ARG A 95 2.27 10.05 8.31
N GLY A 96 2.18 8.78 8.72
CA GLY A 96 2.25 8.37 10.13
C GLY A 96 3.59 8.65 10.83
N GLU A 97 4.51 9.37 10.18
CA GLU A 97 5.77 9.87 10.73
C GLU A 97 5.68 11.31 11.28
N THR A 98 4.61 12.06 10.95
CA THR A 98 4.51 13.49 11.31
C THR A 98 3.71 13.78 12.58
N ASP A 99 3.18 12.77 13.26
CA ASP A 99 2.43 12.93 14.51
C ASP A 99 2.97 11.95 15.57
N ALA A 100 4.20 12.21 16.02
CA ALA A 100 4.85 11.58 17.16
C ALA A 100 5.76 12.60 17.88
#